data_AF-A0AAD1K877-F1
#
_entry.id   AF-A0AAD1K877-F1
#
_cell.length_a   1.000
_cell.length_b   1.000
_cell.length_c   1.000
_cell.angle_alpha   90.00
_cell.angle_beta   90.00
_cell.angle_gamma   90.00
#
_symmetry.space_group_name_H-M   'P 1'
#
loop_
_entity.id
_entity.type
_entity.pdbx_description
1 polymer ?
#
loop_
_entity_poly.entity_id
_entity_poly.type
_entity_poly.pdbx_seq_one_letter_code
_entity_poly.pdbx_strand_id
1 'polypeptide(L)'
;MEILENLLRSFNTDVVNNCILVAMGAIFGLGLWHTKQARQVEFVNYVPTLLTTLGIFGTFLGIVLGLLDFNQNNIEASIPPLLEGLKTAFITSLAGIFSSLIFKTLSTFDLLKPKKIEESSSHATPEAILGTMQAQVAEIKTLRQSMVGNEESTLFGQLKILRGDINDNAKLSLNNAKEQADKQQQHFDEFSEKLWLKLQDFADTLSKSATEQVIEALKQVIVDFNNNLTEQFGENFKQLNEAVHKLVEWQDNYKLQLEQMQQQYAHGVESISATEASVAHISEQSKIIPESIYGPIPFARHLISI
;
A
#
# COMPACT_ATOMS: atom_id res chain seq x y z
N MET A 1 43.75 -14.11 -30.24
CA MET A 1 43.90 -12.79 -29.60
C MET A 1 45.32 -12.27 -29.82
N GLU A 2 46.37 -12.99 -29.41
CA GLU A 2 47.78 -12.53 -29.54
C GLU A 2 48.22 -12.17 -30.97
N ILE A 3 47.80 -12.91 -32.00
CA ILE A 3 48.15 -12.60 -33.41
C ILE A 3 47.54 -11.25 -33.85
N LEU A 4 46.29 -11.00 -33.47
CA LEU A 4 45.58 -9.76 -33.80
C LEU A 4 46.17 -8.58 -33.04
N GLU A 5 46.52 -8.79 -31.76
CA GLU A 5 47.16 -7.77 -30.93
C GLU A 5 48.56 -7.40 -31.45
N ASN A 6 49.39 -8.38 -31.81
CA ASN A 6 50.71 -8.14 -32.39
C ASN A 6 50.63 -7.42 -33.75
N LEU A 7 49.60 -7.74 -34.55
CA LEU A 7 49.33 -7.06 -35.80
C LEU A 7 48.90 -5.61 -35.56
N LEU A 8 48.03 -5.36 -34.57
CA LEU A 8 47.59 -4.00 -34.23
C LEU A 8 48.70 -3.14 -33.60
N ARG A 9 49.59 -3.72 -32.78
CA ARG A 9 50.76 -3.04 -32.22
C ARG A 9 51.79 -2.62 -33.28
N SER A 10 51.80 -3.29 -34.43
CA SER A 10 52.67 -2.90 -35.56
C SER A 10 52.22 -1.62 -36.26
N PHE A 11 50.98 -1.18 -36.01
CA PHE A 11 50.41 0.01 -36.61
C PHE A 11 50.53 1.22 -35.67
N ASN A 12 51.13 2.29 -36.17
CA ASN A 12 51.08 3.59 -35.50
C ASN A 12 49.68 4.21 -35.68
N THR A 13 49.09 4.67 -34.58
CA THR A 13 47.80 5.37 -34.51
C THR A 13 47.67 6.48 -35.56
N ASP A 14 48.72 7.26 -35.79
CA ASP A 14 48.71 8.35 -36.78
C ASP A 14 48.60 7.84 -38.21
N VAL A 15 49.30 6.75 -38.52
CA VAL A 15 49.31 6.17 -39.88
C VAL A 15 47.94 5.59 -40.20
N VAL A 16 47.35 4.86 -39.26
CA VAL A 16 46.02 4.26 -39.42
C VAL A 16 44.95 5.33 -39.62
N ASN A 17 44.97 6.37 -38.79
CA ASN A 17 44.06 7.50 -38.90
C ASN A 17 44.18 8.19 -40.28
N ASN A 18 45.41 8.50 -40.70
CA ASN A 18 45.64 9.11 -42.01
C ASN A 18 45.15 8.23 -43.17
N CYS A 19 45.34 6.91 -43.09
CA CYS A 19 44.78 5.98 -44.08
C CYS A 19 43.24 6.04 -44.14
N ILE A 20 42.57 6.11 -42.99
CA ILE A 20 41.10 6.21 -42.93
C ILE A 20 40.63 7.54 -43.54
N LEU A 21 41.29 8.65 -43.21
CA LEU A 21 40.95 9.97 -43.78
C LEU A 21 41.16 10.02 -45.30
N VAL A 22 42.25 9.41 -45.80
CA VAL A 22 42.50 9.30 -47.25
C VAL A 22 41.44 8.44 -47.92
N ALA A 23 41.06 7.30 -47.30
CA ALA A 23 39.99 6.45 -47.82
C ALA A 23 38.64 7.18 -47.85
N MET A 24 38.31 7.97 -46.83
CA MET A 24 37.13 8.84 -46.83
C MET A 24 37.17 9.86 -47.97
N GLY A 25 38.32 10.53 -48.17
CA GLY A 25 38.51 11.47 -49.27
C GLY A 25 38.34 10.82 -50.64
N ALA A 26 38.85 9.60 -50.82
CA ALA A 26 38.69 8.83 -52.05
C ALA A 26 37.23 8.46 -52.30
N ILE A 27 36.50 7.95 -51.29
CA ILE A 27 35.07 7.63 -51.40
C ILE A 27 34.25 8.88 -51.75
N PHE A 28 34.54 10.01 -51.08
CA PHE A 28 33.87 11.28 -51.35
C PHE A 28 34.12 11.78 -52.78
N GLY A 29 35.39 11.73 -53.23
CA GLY A 29 35.77 12.14 -54.59
C GLY A 29 35.16 11.25 -55.68
N LEU A 30 35.21 9.91 -55.50
CA LEU A 30 34.55 8.95 -56.40
C LEU A 30 33.03 9.17 -56.43
N GLY A 31 32.40 9.40 -55.28
CA GLY A 31 30.99 9.71 -55.19
C GLY A 31 30.60 10.98 -55.96
N LEU A 32 31.40 12.04 -55.87
CA LEU A 32 31.16 13.28 -56.62
C LEU A 32 31.35 13.08 -58.13
N TRP A 33 32.36 12.30 -58.51
CA TRP A 33 32.62 11.97 -59.90
C TRP A 33 31.47 11.16 -60.51
N HIS A 34 30.98 10.13 -59.80
CA HIS A 34 29.83 9.33 -60.22
C HIS A 34 28.52 10.13 -60.26
N THR A 35 28.33 11.07 -59.31
CA THR A 35 27.20 12.01 -59.34
C THR A 35 27.22 12.85 -60.63
N LYS A 36 28.38 13.38 -61.04
CA LYS A 36 28.51 14.17 -62.28
C LYS A 36 28.30 13.35 -63.56
N GLN A 37 28.69 12.07 -63.57
CA GLN A 37 28.57 11.19 -64.74
C GLN A 37 27.22 10.47 -64.84
N ALA A 38 26.29 10.66 -63.88
CA ALA A 38 25.03 9.91 -63.77
C ALA A 38 25.21 8.38 -63.89
N ARG A 39 26.33 7.86 -63.41
CA ARG A 39 26.69 6.44 -63.50
C ARG A 39 26.71 5.84 -62.10
N GLN A 40 26.12 4.65 -61.93
CA GLN A 40 26.02 3.94 -60.63
C GLN A 40 25.29 4.75 -59.53
N VAL A 41 24.01 5.04 -59.78
CA VAL A 41 23.13 5.78 -58.85
C VAL A 41 23.04 5.10 -57.47
N GLU A 42 23.06 3.77 -57.42
CA GLU A 42 23.06 3.00 -56.17
C GLU A 42 24.30 3.27 -55.32
N PHE A 43 25.49 3.34 -55.94
CA PHE A 43 26.73 3.65 -55.23
C PHE A 43 26.69 5.06 -54.64
N VAL A 44 26.27 6.05 -55.43
CA VAL A 44 26.15 7.46 -54.99
C VAL A 44 25.23 7.60 -53.79
N ASN A 45 24.08 6.92 -53.79
CA ASN A 45 23.16 6.92 -52.66
C ASN A 45 23.75 6.26 -51.39
N TYR A 46 24.71 5.35 -51.56
CA TYR A 46 25.35 4.64 -50.47
C TYR A 46 26.61 5.35 -49.91
N VAL A 47 27.20 6.29 -50.65
CA VAL A 47 28.41 7.04 -50.24
C VAL A 47 28.27 7.73 -48.86
N PRO A 48 27.18 8.46 -48.53
CA PRO A 48 27.02 9.04 -47.19
C PRO A 48 27.11 8.00 -46.08
N THR A 49 26.50 6.84 -46.28
CA THR A 49 26.52 5.72 -45.31
C THR A 49 27.91 5.12 -45.17
N LEU A 50 28.67 5.01 -46.27
CA LEU A 50 30.06 4.55 -46.21
C LEU A 50 30.95 5.52 -45.44
N LEU A 51 30.80 6.84 -45.65
CA LEU A 51 31.57 7.87 -44.95
C LEU A 51 31.29 7.87 -43.44
N THR A 52 30.03 7.75 -43.03
CA THR A 52 29.70 7.66 -41.60
C THR A 52 30.19 6.35 -40.99
N THR A 53 29.99 5.22 -41.67
CA THR A 53 30.43 3.90 -41.19
C THR A 53 31.95 3.84 -41.05
N LEU A 54 32.69 4.39 -42.01
CA LEU A 54 34.14 4.46 -41.95
C LEU A 54 34.64 5.38 -40.83
N GLY A 55 33.89 6.45 -40.51
CA GLY A 55 34.17 7.34 -39.37
C GLY A 55 33.95 6.65 -38.02
N ILE A 56 32.87 5.88 -37.90
CA ILE A 56 32.59 5.04 -36.73
C ILE A 56 33.64 3.93 -36.61
N PHE A 57 34.06 3.32 -37.70
CA PHE A 57 35.14 2.34 -37.68
C PHE A 57 36.46 2.96 -37.17
N GLY A 58 36.79 4.18 -37.63
CA GLY A 58 37.97 4.91 -37.18
C GLY A 58 37.95 5.24 -35.69
N THR A 59 36.80 5.54 -35.09
CA THR A 59 36.72 5.78 -33.64
C THR A 59 37.03 4.53 -32.84
N PHE A 60 36.41 3.41 -33.19
CA PHE A 60 36.66 2.14 -32.51
C PHE A 60 38.12 1.72 -32.64
N LEU A 61 38.69 1.86 -33.84
CA LEU A 61 40.09 1.50 -34.06
C LEU A 61 41.06 2.41 -33.29
N GLY A 62 40.83 3.73 -33.26
CA GLY A 62 41.66 4.67 -32.51
C GLY A 62 41.60 4.47 -31.00
N ILE A 63 40.43 4.14 -30.45
CA ILE A 63 40.29 3.78 -29.02
C ILE A 63 41.03 2.46 -28.71
N VAL A 64 40.91 1.44 -29.58
CA VAL A 64 41.62 0.18 -29.40
C VAL A 64 43.13 0.40 -29.41
N LEU A 65 43.67 1.15 -30.39
CA LEU A 65 45.09 1.46 -30.46
C LEU A 65 45.57 2.26 -29.23
N GLY A 66 44.78 3.23 -28.75
CA GLY A 66 45.09 3.98 -27.53
C GLY A 66 45.08 3.14 -26.24
N LEU A 67 44.33 2.02 -26.23
CA LEU A 67 44.28 1.10 -25.09
C LEU A 67 45.33 0.00 -25.12
N LEU A 68 45.97 -0.28 -26.27
CA LEU A 68 46.98 -1.35 -26.39
C LEU A 68 48.19 -1.11 -25.50
N ASP A 69 48.58 0.14 -25.32
CA ASP A 69 49.73 0.53 -24.49
C ASP A 69 49.33 0.97 -23.08
N PHE A 70 48.06 0.77 -22.70
CA PHE A 70 47.57 1.14 -21.38
C PHE A 70 48.06 0.18 -20.30
N ASN A 71 48.90 0.69 -19.39
CA ASN A 71 49.42 -0.06 -18.26
C ASN A 71 48.75 0.36 -16.95
N GLN A 72 47.97 -0.56 -16.37
CA GLN A 72 47.27 -0.34 -15.09
C GLN A 72 48.22 -0.06 -13.91
N ASN A 73 49.47 -0.54 -13.99
CA ASN A 73 50.47 -0.34 -12.95
C ASN A 73 51.21 1.01 -13.07
N ASN A 74 51.05 1.72 -14.20
CA ASN A 74 51.63 3.05 -14.43
C ASN A 74 50.68 3.92 -15.25
N ILE A 75 49.61 4.36 -14.59
CA ILE A 75 48.53 5.14 -15.21
C ILE A 75 49.05 6.49 -15.73
N GLU A 76 49.96 7.16 -15.02
CA GLU A 76 50.50 8.47 -15.41
C GLU A 76 51.20 8.43 -16.77
N ALA A 77 51.99 7.38 -17.04
CA ALA A 77 52.64 7.19 -18.34
C ALA A 77 51.67 6.70 -19.44
N SER A 78 50.54 6.12 -19.05
CA SER A 78 49.54 5.54 -19.97
C SER A 78 48.49 6.55 -20.44
N ILE A 79 48.27 7.63 -19.69
CA ILE A 79 47.28 8.66 -20.02
C ILE A 79 47.61 9.41 -21.34
N PRO A 80 48.84 9.89 -21.58
CA PRO A 80 49.15 10.63 -22.82
C PRO A 80 48.86 9.86 -24.13
N PRO A 81 49.34 8.61 -24.34
CA PRO A 81 49.04 7.87 -25.57
C PRO A 81 47.55 7.50 -25.69
N LEU A 82 46.86 7.26 -24.57
CA LEU A 82 45.42 7.04 -24.55
C LEU A 82 44.65 8.29 -25.02
N LEU A 83 45.03 9.47 -24.54
CA LEU A 83 44.41 10.73 -24.94
C LEU A 83 44.69 11.07 -26.41
N GLU A 84 45.86 10.69 -26.92
CA GLU A 84 46.21 10.84 -28.33
C GLU A 84 45.38 9.93 -29.25
N GLY A 85 45.23 8.65 -28.89
CA GLY A 85 44.34 7.71 -29.58
C GLY A 85 42.86 8.13 -29.54
N LEU A 86 42.41 8.68 -28.41
CA LEU A 86 41.06 9.20 -28.27
C LEU A 86 40.84 10.47 -29.09
N LYS A 87 41.79 11.42 -29.08
CA LYS A 87 41.71 12.66 -29.86
C LYS A 87 41.62 12.37 -31.36
N THR A 88 42.45 11.46 -31.87
CA THR A 88 42.46 11.07 -33.28
C THR A 88 41.17 10.34 -33.67
N ALA A 89 40.67 9.43 -32.82
CA ALA A 89 39.37 8.78 -32.98
C ALA A 89 38.21 9.78 -33.13
N PHE A 90 38.17 10.82 -32.29
CA PHE A 90 37.13 11.85 -32.41
C PHE A 90 37.22 12.64 -33.72
N ILE A 91 38.43 12.95 -34.19
CA ILE A 91 38.64 13.66 -35.46
C ILE A 91 38.16 12.82 -36.65
N THR A 92 38.43 11.51 -36.68
CA THR A 92 37.91 10.63 -37.76
C THR A 92 36.40 10.56 -37.80
N SER A 93 35.76 10.51 -36.62
CA SER A 93 34.29 10.49 -36.55
C SER A 93 33.70 11.77 -37.10
N LEU A 94 34.27 12.91 -36.68
CA LEU A 94 33.80 14.22 -37.07
C LEU A 94 33.96 14.42 -38.57
N ALA A 95 35.11 14.01 -39.13
CA ALA A 95 35.34 14.02 -40.57
C ALA A 95 34.32 13.18 -41.33
N GLY A 96 34.02 11.95 -40.88
CA GLY A 96 33.05 11.08 -41.54
C GLY A 96 31.63 11.64 -41.56
N ILE A 97 31.16 12.13 -40.42
CA ILE A 97 29.83 12.75 -40.31
C ILE A 97 29.77 14.03 -41.15
N PHE A 98 30.78 14.90 -41.04
CA PHE A 98 30.83 16.16 -41.76
C PHE A 98 30.87 15.96 -43.28
N SER A 99 31.73 15.07 -43.77
CA SER A 99 31.80 14.71 -45.19
C SER A 99 30.51 14.06 -45.69
N SER A 100 29.83 13.24 -44.88
CA SER A 100 28.54 12.63 -45.26
C SER A 100 27.42 13.67 -45.41
N LEU A 101 27.38 14.67 -44.52
CA LEU A 101 26.41 15.76 -44.56
C LEU A 101 26.64 16.63 -45.79
N ILE A 102 27.90 17.01 -46.05
CA ILE A 102 28.29 17.76 -47.25
C ILE A 102 27.92 16.98 -48.51
N PHE A 103 28.21 15.69 -48.56
CA PHE A 103 27.87 14.88 -49.73
C PHE A 103 26.36 14.84 -49.97
N LYS A 104 25.57 14.61 -48.91
CA LYS A 104 24.11 14.54 -49.02
C LYS A 104 23.49 15.87 -49.43
N THR A 105 23.99 17.00 -48.93
CA THR A 105 23.53 18.31 -49.37
C THR A 105 23.89 18.53 -50.84
N LEU A 106 25.15 18.36 -51.23
CA LEU A 106 25.61 18.54 -52.61
C LEU A 106 24.93 17.62 -53.64
N SER A 107 24.64 16.37 -53.28
CA SER A 107 23.95 15.41 -54.16
C SER A 107 22.43 15.65 -54.25
N THR A 108 21.82 16.24 -53.22
CA THR A 108 20.38 16.57 -53.22
C THR A 108 20.09 17.88 -53.95
N PHE A 109 20.96 18.89 -53.81
CA PHE A 109 20.84 20.14 -54.57
C PHE A 109 21.17 19.88 -56.05
N ASP A 110 20.31 20.36 -56.96
CA ASP A 110 20.39 20.20 -58.43
C ASP A 110 21.66 20.77 -59.10
N LEU A 111 22.65 21.22 -58.32
CA LEU A 111 23.91 21.78 -58.78
C LEU A 111 24.81 20.74 -59.48
N LEU A 112 24.59 19.44 -59.23
CA LEU A 112 25.46 18.35 -59.71
C LEU A 112 24.76 17.26 -60.54
N LYS A 113 23.43 17.32 -60.74
CA LYS A 113 22.75 16.37 -61.63
C LYS A 113 23.00 16.76 -63.09
N PRO A 114 23.43 15.84 -63.97
CA PRO A 114 23.42 16.12 -65.39
C PRO A 114 21.97 16.29 -65.85
N LYS A 115 21.73 17.37 -66.60
CA LYS A 115 20.49 17.66 -67.32
C LYS A 115 20.10 16.40 -68.12
N LYS A 116 19.09 15.65 -67.66
CA LYS A 116 18.47 14.60 -68.49
C LYS A 116 17.92 15.30 -69.73
N ILE A 117 18.53 15.01 -70.88
CA ILE A 117 17.92 15.26 -72.18
C ILE A 117 16.72 14.32 -72.21
N GLU A 118 15.51 14.88 -72.07
CA GLU A 118 14.30 14.17 -72.43
C GLU A 118 14.41 13.78 -73.90
N GLU A 119 14.31 12.47 -74.19
CA GLU A 119 14.13 11.99 -75.56
C GLU A 119 12.79 12.54 -76.08
N SER A 120 12.86 13.61 -76.86
CA SER A 120 11.76 14.07 -77.69
C SER A 120 11.42 12.98 -78.70
N SER A 121 10.35 12.22 -78.45
CA SER A 121 9.67 11.45 -79.49
C SER A 121 8.95 12.42 -80.45
N SER A 122 9.69 12.99 -81.39
CA SER A 122 9.13 13.67 -82.56
C SER A 122 8.72 12.61 -83.58
N HIS A 123 7.47 12.68 -84.04
CA HIS A 123 6.76 11.81 -85.01
C HIS A 123 5.93 10.67 -84.39
N ALA A 124 4.75 11.02 -83.88
CA ALA A 124 3.65 10.06 -83.78
C ALA A 124 3.12 9.76 -85.20
N THR A 125 3.59 8.66 -85.80
CA THR A 125 2.99 8.13 -87.04
C THR A 125 1.62 7.50 -86.73
N PRO A 126 0.67 7.49 -87.68
CA PRO A 126 -0.61 6.79 -87.50
C PRO A 126 -0.44 5.34 -87.07
N GLU A 127 0.57 4.63 -87.57
CA GLU A 127 0.90 3.26 -87.15
C GLU A 127 1.35 3.18 -85.68
N ALA A 128 2.11 4.15 -85.17
CA ALA A 128 2.53 4.18 -83.76
C ALA A 128 1.33 4.43 -82.82
N ILE A 129 0.38 5.26 -83.23
CA ILE A 129 -0.87 5.49 -82.48
C ILE A 129 -1.73 4.22 -82.50
N LEU A 130 -1.84 3.55 -83.63
CA LEU A 130 -2.64 2.34 -83.75
C LEU A 130 -2.03 1.17 -82.96
N GLY A 131 -0.70 1.06 -82.95
CA GLY A 131 0.03 0.11 -82.11
C GLY A 131 -0.15 0.36 -80.61
N THR A 132 -0.09 1.63 -80.18
CA THR A 132 -0.35 1.99 -78.77
C THR A 132 -1.81 1.75 -78.36
N MET A 133 -2.78 2.03 -79.23
CA MET A 133 -4.19 1.71 -78.98
C MET A 133 -4.44 0.20 -78.89
N GLN A 134 -3.82 -0.62 -79.75
CA GLN A 134 -3.93 -2.08 -79.69
C GLN A 134 -3.30 -2.65 -78.42
N ALA A 135 -2.14 -2.14 -78.01
CA ALA A 135 -1.52 -2.50 -76.74
C ALA A 135 -2.42 -2.13 -75.56
N GLN A 136 -3.04 -0.95 -75.59
CA GLN A 136 -3.95 -0.50 -74.54
C GLN A 136 -5.23 -1.36 -74.46
N VAL A 137 -5.79 -1.78 -75.59
CA VAL A 137 -6.93 -2.71 -75.63
C VAL A 137 -6.56 -4.08 -75.05
N ALA A 138 -5.34 -4.56 -75.31
CA ALA A 138 -4.85 -5.81 -74.74
C ALA A 138 -4.74 -5.72 -73.21
N GLU A 139 -4.17 -4.64 -72.68
CA GLU A 139 -4.07 -4.40 -71.23
C GLU A 139 -5.44 -4.25 -70.56
N ILE A 140 -6.39 -3.56 -71.20
CA ILE A 140 -7.78 -3.45 -70.71
C ILE A 140 -8.46 -4.83 -70.68
N LYS A 141 -8.16 -5.71 -71.64
CA LYS A 141 -8.72 -7.06 -71.67
C LYS A 141 -8.16 -7.91 -70.52
N THR A 142 -6.86 -7.79 -70.23
CA THR A 142 -6.20 -8.42 -69.09
C THR A 142 -6.80 -7.92 -67.76
N LEU A 143 -6.98 -6.60 -67.61
CA LEU A 143 -7.64 -5.98 -66.46
C LEU A 143 -9.08 -6.49 -66.25
N ARG A 144 -9.86 -6.58 -67.33
CA ARG A 144 -11.21 -7.14 -67.26
C ARG A 144 -11.17 -8.60 -66.79
N GLN A 145 -10.24 -9.40 -67.31
CA GLN A 145 -10.08 -10.80 -66.89
C GLN A 145 -9.65 -10.93 -65.42
N SER A 146 -8.81 -10.04 -64.90
CA SER A 146 -8.44 -10.03 -63.47
C SER A 146 -9.58 -9.55 -62.54
N MET A 147 -10.56 -8.81 -63.06
CA MET A 147 -11.69 -8.31 -62.28
C MET A 147 -12.94 -9.21 -62.34
N VAL A 148 -13.23 -9.81 -63.50
CA VAL A 148 -14.50 -10.51 -63.80
C VAL A 148 -14.29 -11.98 -64.23
N GLY A 149 -13.04 -12.42 -64.38
CA GLY A 149 -12.70 -13.82 -64.69
C GLY A 149 -12.97 -14.81 -63.54
N ASN A 150 -12.14 -15.84 -63.42
CA ASN A 150 -12.38 -16.99 -62.55
C ASN A 150 -12.66 -16.58 -61.08
N GLU A 151 -13.71 -17.14 -60.48
CA GLU A 151 -14.31 -16.66 -59.21
C GLU A 151 -13.41 -16.76 -57.97
N GLU A 152 -12.26 -17.43 -58.02
CA GLU A 152 -11.39 -17.59 -56.84
C GLU A 152 -10.16 -16.66 -56.85
N SER A 153 -9.66 -16.32 -58.03
CA SER A 153 -8.42 -15.53 -58.19
C SER A 153 -8.66 -14.08 -58.62
N THR A 154 -9.92 -13.70 -58.87
CA THR A 154 -10.29 -12.33 -59.21
C THR A 154 -10.57 -11.49 -57.97
N LEU A 155 -10.46 -10.17 -58.11
CA LEU A 155 -10.77 -9.23 -57.03
C LEU A 155 -12.23 -9.37 -56.54
N PHE A 156 -13.16 -9.63 -57.46
CA PHE A 156 -14.56 -9.88 -57.11
C PHE A 156 -14.72 -11.17 -56.29
N GLY A 157 -14.02 -12.22 -56.71
CA GLY A 157 -13.93 -13.50 -56.02
C GLY A 157 -13.44 -13.38 -54.58
N GLN A 158 -12.27 -12.74 -54.41
CA GLN A 158 -11.69 -12.49 -53.10
C GLN A 158 -12.61 -11.64 -52.22
N LEU A 159 -13.32 -10.65 -52.77
CA LEU A 159 -14.28 -9.85 -52.03
C LEU A 159 -15.51 -10.66 -51.58
N LYS A 160 -16.00 -11.59 -52.40
CA LYS A 160 -17.10 -12.50 -52.07
C LYS A 160 -16.70 -13.44 -50.94
N ILE A 161 -15.51 -14.04 -51.01
CA ILE A 161 -14.94 -14.90 -49.96
C ILE A 161 -14.77 -14.10 -48.67
N LEU A 162 -14.14 -12.93 -48.73
CA LEU A 162 -13.91 -12.07 -47.57
C LEU A 162 -15.22 -11.65 -46.88
N ARG A 163 -16.28 -11.36 -47.65
CA ARG A 163 -17.61 -11.12 -47.07
C ARG A 163 -18.20 -12.36 -46.40
N GLY A 164 -17.99 -13.55 -46.97
CA GLY A 164 -18.34 -14.83 -46.35
C GLY A 164 -17.63 -15.01 -45.01
N ASP A 165 -16.30 -14.88 -45.02
CA ASP A 165 -15.45 -15.02 -43.84
C ASP A 165 -15.79 -14.00 -42.74
N ILE A 166 -16.10 -12.75 -43.10
CA ILE A 166 -16.55 -11.73 -42.14
C ILE A 166 -17.87 -12.14 -41.51
N ASN A 167 -18.83 -12.62 -42.31
CA ASN A 167 -20.15 -13.01 -41.80
C ASN A 167 -20.06 -14.24 -40.88
N ASP A 168 -19.23 -15.22 -41.25
CA ASP A 168 -19.03 -16.42 -40.44
C ASP A 168 -18.25 -16.10 -39.15
N ASN A 169 -17.22 -15.24 -39.22
CA ASN A 169 -16.56 -14.71 -38.01
C ASN A 169 -17.53 -13.94 -37.11
N ALA A 170 -18.42 -13.11 -37.68
CA ALA A 170 -19.41 -12.37 -36.91
C ALA A 170 -20.38 -13.33 -36.20
N LYS A 171 -20.84 -14.38 -36.87
CA LYS A 171 -21.67 -15.43 -36.25
C LYS A 171 -20.94 -16.19 -35.15
N LEU A 172 -19.70 -16.60 -35.39
CA LEU A 172 -18.88 -17.29 -34.38
C LEU A 172 -18.65 -16.41 -33.15
N SER A 173 -18.33 -15.13 -33.36
CA SER A 173 -18.16 -14.15 -32.29
C SER A 173 -19.45 -13.98 -31.48
N LEU A 174 -20.60 -13.85 -32.15
CA LEU A 174 -21.91 -13.74 -31.50
C LEU A 174 -22.23 -14.99 -30.67
N ASN A 175 -21.99 -16.19 -31.22
CA ASN A 175 -22.24 -17.45 -30.53
C ASN A 175 -21.34 -17.61 -29.30
N ASN A 176 -20.05 -17.29 -29.43
CA ASN A 176 -19.10 -17.33 -28.31
C ASN A 176 -19.49 -16.32 -27.22
N ALA A 177 -19.91 -15.11 -27.60
CA ALA A 177 -20.37 -14.10 -26.67
C ALA A 177 -21.64 -14.55 -25.91
N LYS A 178 -22.57 -15.20 -26.62
CA LYS A 178 -23.79 -15.75 -26.03
C LYS A 178 -23.47 -16.91 -25.07
N GLU A 179 -22.61 -17.84 -25.47
CA GLU A 179 -22.19 -18.96 -24.62
C GLU A 179 -21.45 -18.47 -23.36
N GLN A 180 -20.62 -17.44 -23.51
CA GLN A 180 -19.93 -16.81 -22.37
C GLN A 180 -20.93 -16.13 -21.41
N ALA A 181 -21.95 -15.46 -21.94
CA ALA A 181 -23.01 -14.86 -21.13
C ALA A 181 -23.82 -15.93 -20.38
N ASP A 182 -24.18 -17.02 -21.04
CA ASP A 182 -24.92 -18.14 -20.42
C ASP A 182 -24.09 -18.81 -19.31
N LYS A 183 -22.79 -19.06 -19.54
CA LYS A 183 -21.87 -19.56 -18.51
C LYS A 183 -21.71 -18.60 -17.34
N GLN A 184 -21.62 -17.30 -17.61
CA GLN A 184 -21.51 -16.29 -16.56
C GLN A 184 -22.78 -16.22 -15.70
N GLN A 185 -23.96 -16.35 -16.30
CA GLN A 185 -25.24 -16.44 -15.60
C GLN A 185 -25.26 -17.67 -14.67
N GLN A 186 -24.87 -18.84 -15.16
CA GLN A 186 -24.80 -20.07 -14.34
C GLN A 186 -23.83 -19.94 -13.15
N HIS A 187 -22.64 -19.40 -13.37
CA HIS A 187 -21.68 -19.17 -12.28
C HIS A 187 -22.20 -18.17 -11.25
N PHE A 188 -22.97 -17.16 -11.68
CA PHE A 188 -23.59 -16.21 -10.76
C PHE A 188 -24.68 -16.87 -9.90
N ASP A 189 -25.50 -17.74 -10.50
CA ASP A 189 -26.54 -18.47 -9.77
C ASP A 189 -25.91 -19.42 -8.74
N GLU A 190 -24.87 -20.18 -9.11
CA GLU A 190 -24.12 -21.01 -8.16
C GLU A 190 -23.45 -20.21 -7.04
N PHE A 191 -22.89 -19.05 -7.37
CA PHE A 191 -22.30 -18.15 -6.38
C PHE A 191 -23.35 -17.63 -5.40
N SER A 192 -24.51 -17.19 -5.91
CA SER A 192 -25.63 -16.70 -5.13
C SER A 192 -26.13 -17.75 -4.14
N GLU A 193 -26.30 -19.00 -4.60
CA GLU A 193 -26.71 -20.12 -3.73
C GLU A 193 -25.69 -20.40 -2.62
N LYS A 194 -24.40 -20.48 -2.97
CA LYS A 194 -23.31 -20.67 -1.97
C LYS A 194 -23.24 -19.52 -0.97
N LEU A 195 -23.41 -18.28 -1.43
CA LEU A 195 -23.41 -17.10 -0.58
C LEU A 195 -24.59 -17.15 0.40
N TRP A 196 -25.77 -17.54 -0.07
CA TRP A 196 -26.95 -17.70 0.77
C TRP A 196 -26.74 -18.77 1.85
N LEU A 197 -26.21 -19.94 1.47
CA LEU A 197 -25.86 -21.01 2.41
C LEU A 197 -24.86 -20.53 3.46
N LYS A 198 -23.83 -19.77 3.06
CA LYS A 198 -22.83 -19.23 3.99
C LYS A 198 -23.39 -18.15 4.92
N LEU A 199 -24.28 -17.30 4.42
CA LEU A 199 -24.96 -16.30 5.25
C LEU A 199 -25.89 -16.97 6.27
N GLN A 200 -26.60 -18.03 5.88
CA GLN A 200 -27.43 -18.80 6.79
C GLN A 200 -26.59 -19.48 7.89
N ASP A 201 -25.49 -20.14 7.52
CA ASP A 201 -24.54 -20.77 8.45
C ASP A 201 -23.95 -19.74 9.45
N PHE A 202 -23.62 -18.55 8.95
CA PHE A 202 -23.18 -17.44 9.79
C PHE A 202 -24.27 -16.95 10.74
N ALA A 203 -25.51 -16.81 10.28
CA ALA A 203 -26.65 -16.42 11.11
C ALA A 203 -26.92 -17.46 12.21
N ASP A 204 -26.88 -18.75 11.89
CA ASP A 204 -27.06 -19.83 12.86
C ASP A 204 -25.93 -19.85 13.90
N THR A 205 -24.69 -19.63 13.47
CA THR A 205 -23.52 -19.57 14.36
C THR A 205 -23.59 -18.35 15.29
N LEU A 206 -23.96 -17.18 14.78
CA LEU A 206 -24.15 -15.98 15.60
C LEU A 206 -25.27 -16.18 16.62
N SER A 207 -26.41 -16.74 16.19
CA SER A 207 -27.55 -16.97 17.05
C SER A 207 -27.22 -17.97 18.17
N LYS A 208 -26.48 -19.04 17.88
CA LYS A 208 -26.04 -19.97 18.93
C LYS A 208 -24.97 -19.37 19.83
N SER A 209 -23.85 -18.89 19.27
CA SER A 209 -22.68 -18.51 20.04
C SER A 209 -22.90 -17.29 20.95
N ALA A 210 -23.61 -16.26 20.49
CA ALA A 210 -23.83 -15.07 21.29
C ALA A 210 -24.84 -15.34 22.42
N THR A 211 -25.90 -16.10 22.12
CA THR A 211 -26.95 -16.39 23.10
C THR A 211 -26.49 -17.39 24.16
N GLU A 212 -25.72 -18.41 23.77
CA GLU A 212 -25.20 -19.43 24.68
C GLU A 212 -24.16 -18.85 25.65
N GLN A 213 -23.28 -17.97 25.18
CA GLN A 213 -22.32 -17.25 26.04
C GLN A 213 -23.02 -16.33 27.06
N VAL A 214 -24.07 -15.63 26.64
CA VAL A 214 -24.85 -14.76 27.54
C VAL A 214 -25.64 -15.59 28.56
N ILE A 215 -26.25 -16.70 28.15
CA ILE A 215 -26.97 -17.60 29.07
C ILE A 215 -26.00 -18.22 30.08
N GLU A 216 -24.83 -18.67 29.65
CA GLU A 216 -23.83 -19.26 30.55
C GLU A 216 -23.30 -18.22 31.54
N ALA A 217 -23.03 -16.98 31.08
CA ALA A 217 -22.65 -15.89 31.96
C ALA A 217 -23.76 -15.55 32.99
N LEU A 218 -25.02 -15.49 32.56
CA LEU A 218 -26.15 -15.26 33.47
C LEU A 218 -26.32 -16.39 34.48
N LYS A 219 -26.16 -17.64 34.05
CA LYS A 219 -26.22 -18.81 34.92
C LYS A 219 -25.10 -18.78 35.96
N GLN A 220 -23.87 -18.42 35.57
CA GLN A 220 -22.77 -18.26 36.50
C GLN A 220 -23.06 -17.15 37.52
N VAL A 221 -23.56 -15.99 37.08
CA VAL A 221 -23.96 -14.89 37.98
C VAL A 221 -25.05 -15.33 38.96
N ILE A 222 -26.03 -16.13 38.52
CA ILE A 222 -27.07 -16.67 39.41
C ILE A 222 -26.48 -17.63 40.45
N VAL A 223 -25.56 -18.51 40.04
CA VAL A 223 -24.87 -19.43 40.95
C VAL A 223 -24.05 -18.67 41.98
N ASP A 224 -23.26 -17.69 41.53
CA ASP A 224 -22.42 -16.86 42.40
C ASP A 224 -23.28 -16.02 43.36
N PHE A 225 -24.40 -15.47 42.88
CA PHE A 225 -25.38 -14.76 43.71
C PHE A 225 -25.98 -15.68 44.77
N ASN A 226 -26.37 -16.91 44.41
CA ASN A 226 -26.97 -17.86 45.37
C ASN A 226 -25.94 -18.30 46.43
N ASN A 227 -24.70 -18.57 46.02
CA ASN A 227 -23.62 -18.88 46.94
C ASN A 227 -23.36 -17.73 47.92
N ASN A 228 -23.23 -16.50 47.39
CA ASN A 228 -23.01 -15.32 48.23
C ASN A 228 -24.22 -15.01 49.14
N LEU A 229 -25.45 -15.27 48.67
CA LEU A 229 -26.65 -15.12 49.48
C LEU A 229 -26.64 -16.13 50.64
N THR A 230 -26.35 -17.40 50.36
CA THR A 230 -26.33 -18.45 51.38
C THR A 230 -25.24 -18.22 52.41
N GLU A 231 -24.04 -17.84 51.98
CA GLU A 231 -22.90 -17.66 52.89
C GLU A 231 -22.98 -16.34 53.66
N GLN A 232 -23.08 -15.20 52.97
CA GLN A 232 -23.06 -13.91 53.66
C GLN A 232 -24.37 -13.59 54.36
N PHE A 233 -25.53 -13.83 53.74
CA PHE A 233 -26.79 -13.56 54.44
C PHE A 233 -27.07 -14.61 55.50
N GLY A 234 -26.71 -15.88 55.28
CA GLY A 234 -26.86 -16.93 56.29
C GLY A 234 -26.09 -16.62 57.57
N GLU A 235 -24.82 -16.23 57.47
CA GLU A 235 -24.02 -15.84 58.63
C GLU A 235 -24.50 -14.52 59.27
N ASN A 236 -24.89 -13.52 58.46
CA ASN A 236 -25.48 -12.29 59.00
C ASN A 236 -26.79 -12.55 59.75
N PHE A 237 -27.65 -13.47 59.29
CA PHE A 237 -28.88 -13.84 60.00
C PHE A 237 -28.59 -14.58 61.30
N LYS A 238 -27.56 -15.42 61.36
CA LYS A 238 -27.13 -16.06 62.62
C LYS A 238 -26.64 -15.02 63.62
N GLN A 239 -25.77 -14.09 63.20
CA GLN A 239 -25.27 -13.02 64.07
C GLN A 239 -26.41 -12.08 64.52
N LEU A 240 -27.34 -11.77 63.62
CA LEU A 240 -28.53 -11.00 63.96
C LEU A 240 -29.38 -11.72 65.01
N ASN A 241 -29.61 -13.03 64.85
CA ASN A 241 -30.37 -13.81 65.81
C ASN A 241 -29.67 -13.87 67.18
N GLU A 242 -28.34 -13.99 67.20
CA GLU A 242 -27.54 -13.94 68.43
C GLU A 242 -27.62 -12.57 69.11
N ALA A 243 -27.55 -11.48 68.34
CA ALA A 243 -27.71 -10.13 68.86
C ALA A 243 -29.10 -9.89 69.45
N VAL A 244 -30.15 -10.40 68.79
CA VAL A 244 -31.53 -10.36 69.29
C VAL A 244 -31.65 -11.16 70.60
N HIS A 245 -31.05 -12.35 70.69
CA HIS A 245 -31.04 -13.12 71.94
C HIS A 245 -30.37 -12.38 73.09
N LYS A 246 -29.19 -11.79 72.85
CA LYS A 246 -28.49 -10.97 73.87
C LYS A 246 -29.33 -9.76 74.30
N LEU A 247 -30.10 -9.17 73.39
CA LEU A 247 -31.04 -8.10 73.71
C LEU A 247 -32.16 -8.57 74.63
N VAL A 248 -32.71 -9.77 74.39
CA VAL A 248 -33.73 -10.37 75.27
C VAL A 248 -33.16 -10.69 76.65
N GLU A 249 -31.97 -11.29 76.72
CA GLU A 249 -31.28 -11.52 78.00
C GLU A 249 -31.01 -10.22 78.76
N TRP A 250 -30.59 -9.17 78.05
CA TRP A 250 -30.42 -7.85 78.66
C TRP A 250 -31.75 -7.28 79.19
N GLN A 251 -32.85 -7.45 78.45
CA GLN A 251 -34.18 -7.03 78.90
C GLN A 251 -34.61 -7.76 80.18
N ASP A 252 -34.39 -9.07 80.27
CA ASP A 252 -34.72 -9.86 81.47
C ASP A 252 -33.87 -9.44 82.68
N ASN A 253 -32.55 -9.26 82.49
CA ASN A 253 -31.67 -8.77 83.54
C ASN A 253 -32.02 -7.35 84.00
N TYR A 254 -32.39 -6.47 83.06
CA TYR A 254 -32.81 -5.10 83.37
C TYR A 254 -34.12 -5.09 84.18
N LYS A 255 -35.07 -5.97 83.86
CA LYS A 255 -36.28 -6.16 84.66
C LYS A 255 -35.94 -6.54 86.10
N LEU A 256 -35.05 -7.52 86.31
CA LEU A 256 -34.62 -7.93 87.65
C LEU A 256 -33.94 -6.77 88.40
N GLN A 257 -33.10 -5.99 87.70
CA GLN A 257 -32.45 -4.82 88.27
C GLN A 257 -33.46 -3.76 88.72
N LEU A 258 -34.52 -3.51 87.95
CA LEU A 258 -35.60 -2.60 88.34
C LEU A 258 -36.37 -3.10 89.57
N GLU A 259 -36.63 -4.39 89.68
CA GLU A 259 -37.26 -4.99 90.86
C GLU A 259 -36.39 -4.82 92.11
N GLN A 260 -35.09 -5.09 92.02
CA GLN A 260 -34.15 -4.87 93.13
C GLN A 260 -34.04 -3.39 93.51
N MET A 261 -33.99 -2.50 92.52
CA MET A 261 -33.95 -1.06 92.74
C MET A 261 -35.22 -0.59 93.44
N GLN A 262 -36.39 -1.11 93.07
CA GLN A 262 -37.66 -0.82 93.74
C GLN A 262 -37.63 -1.25 95.22
N GLN A 263 -37.08 -2.43 95.52
CA GLN A 263 -36.91 -2.89 96.90
C GLN A 263 -35.96 -1.98 97.70
N GLN A 264 -34.81 -1.61 97.11
CA GLN A 264 -33.86 -0.69 97.75
C GLN A 264 -34.46 0.68 98.00
N TYR A 265 -35.24 1.23 97.05
CA TYR A 265 -35.97 2.48 97.26
C TYR A 265 -36.98 2.39 98.39
N ALA A 266 -37.74 1.30 98.47
CA ALA A 266 -38.68 1.09 99.58
C ALA A 266 -37.97 1.08 100.94
N HIS A 267 -36.82 0.40 101.03
CA HIS A 267 -36.03 0.35 102.26
C HIS A 267 -35.36 1.70 102.60
N GLY A 268 -34.97 2.47 101.59
CA GLY A 268 -34.50 3.85 101.74
C GLY A 268 -35.59 4.77 102.31
N VAL A 269 -36.82 4.68 101.79
CA VAL A 269 -37.97 5.44 102.31
C VAL A 269 -38.28 5.05 103.76
N GLU A 270 -38.27 3.76 104.08
CA GLU A 270 -38.46 3.26 105.45
C GLU A 270 -37.38 3.80 106.40
N SER A 271 -36.12 3.75 105.99
CA SER A 271 -35.00 4.29 106.78
C SER A 271 -35.10 5.80 106.99
N ILE A 272 -35.56 6.55 105.99
CA ILE A 272 -35.83 7.99 106.11
C ILE A 272 -36.96 8.24 107.11
N SER A 273 -38.05 7.48 107.05
CA SER A 273 -39.16 7.60 108.00
C SER A 273 -38.75 7.22 109.43
N ALA A 274 -37.92 6.19 109.60
CA ALA A 274 -37.33 5.84 110.90
C ALA A 274 -36.40 6.95 111.42
N THR A 275 -35.64 7.59 110.54
CA THR A 275 -34.81 8.75 110.89
C THR A 275 -35.67 9.95 111.27
N GLU A 276 -36.74 10.25 110.54
CA GLU A 276 -37.73 11.27 110.86
C GLU A 276 -38.31 11.04 112.27
N ALA A 277 -38.75 9.82 112.58
CA ALA A 277 -39.28 9.46 113.89
C ALA A 277 -38.23 9.63 115.00
N SER A 278 -36.99 9.24 114.75
CA SER A 278 -35.88 9.42 115.70
C SER A 278 -35.58 10.89 115.94
N VAL A 279 -35.56 11.72 114.89
CA VAL A 279 -35.36 13.18 114.99
C VAL A 279 -36.53 13.84 115.72
N ALA A 280 -37.78 13.42 115.45
CA ALA A 280 -38.96 13.89 116.18
C ALA A 280 -38.88 13.52 117.67
N HIS A 281 -38.47 12.30 118.01
CA HIS A 281 -38.26 11.88 119.39
C HIS A 281 -37.15 12.70 120.07
N ILE A 282 -36.02 12.96 119.40
CA ILE A 282 -34.96 13.83 119.92
C ILE A 282 -35.51 15.26 120.16
N SER A 283 -36.29 15.79 119.22
CA SER A 283 -36.94 17.10 119.36
C SER A 283 -37.87 17.15 120.57
N GLU A 284 -38.68 16.11 120.79
CA GLU A 284 -39.61 16.04 121.93
C GLU A 284 -38.88 15.90 123.27
N GLN A 285 -37.85 15.07 123.36
CA GLN A 285 -37.00 14.99 124.56
C GLN A 285 -36.25 16.31 124.83
N SER A 286 -35.85 17.03 123.78
CA SER A 286 -35.19 18.33 123.91
C SER A 286 -36.12 19.42 124.47
N LYS A 287 -37.44 19.28 124.30
CA LYS A 287 -38.47 20.16 124.89
C LYS A 287 -38.59 20.03 126.41
N ILE A 288 -38.14 18.92 127.00
CA ILE A 288 -38.15 18.66 128.45
C ILE A 288 -36.97 19.37 129.15
N ILE A 289 -35.91 19.70 128.39
CA ILE A 289 -34.71 20.35 128.94
C ILE A 289 -35.04 21.69 129.65
N PRO A 290 -35.83 22.62 129.06
CA PRO A 290 -36.25 23.83 129.76
C PRO A 290 -37.09 23.60 131.03
N GLU A 291 -37.96 22.58 131.06
CA GLU A 291 -38.81 22.29 132.23
C GLU A 291 -38.00 21.76 133.42
N SER A 292 -36.93 21.02 133.17
CA SER A 292 -36.00 20.56 134.21
C SER A 292 -35.11 21.68 134.77
N ILE A 293 -34.92 22.77 134.02
CA ILE A 293 -34.05 23.91 134.39
C ILE A 293 -34.80 24.98 135.22
N TYR A 294 -36.13 25.01 135.19
CA TYR A 294 -36.96 25.97 135.95
C TYR A 294 -37.73 25.36 137.15
N GLY A 295 -37.24 24.24 137.72
CA GLY A 295 -37.69 23.75 139.03
C GLY A 295 -37.13 24.58 140.19
N PRO A 296 -37.87 24.84 141.29
CA PRO A 296 -37.52 25.86 142.29
C PRO A 296 -36.29 25.48 143.15
N ILE A 297 -35.27 26.34 143.18
CA ILE A 297 -34.08 26.20 144.04
C ILE A 297 -34.29 26.96 145.38
N PRO A 298 -34.12 26.31 146.56
CA PRO A 298 -34.36 26.92 147.87
C PRO A 298 -33.21 27.82 148.36
N PHE A 299 -33.58 28.94 148.99
CA PHE A 299 -32.73 29.95 149.63
C PHE A 299 -32.10 29.42 150.94
N ALA A 300 -30.80 29.65 151.17
CA ALA A 300 -30.23 29.68 152.52
C ALA A 300 -29.10 30.72 152.63
N ARG A 301 -29.24 31.57 153.64
CA ARG A 301 -28.54 32.83 153.91
C ARG A 301 -27.69 32.67 155.17
N HIS A 302 -26.41 33.04 155.11
CA HIS A 302 -25.68 33.58 156.28
C HIS A 302 -24.66 34.62 155.74
N LEU A 303 -24.82 35.94 155.91
CA LEU A 303 -24.58 36.78 157.12
C LEU A 303 -23.10 36.70 157.57
N ILE A 304 -22.31 37.78 157.73
CA ILE A 304 -22.51 38.99 158.59
C ILE A 304 -21.34 40.00 158.38
N SER A 305 -21.60 41.32 158.59
CA SER A 305 -20.70 42.43 159.03
C SER A 305 -19.38 42.66 158.28
N ILE A 306 -19.08 43.83 157.67
CA ILE A 306 -19.11 45.23 158.16
C ILE A 306 -19.78 46.13 157.12
#